data_AF-A0A1M6KH95-F1
#
_entry.id   AF-A0A1M6KH95-F1
#
_cell.length_a   1.000
_cell.length_b   1.000
_cell.length_c   1.000
_cell.angle_alpha   90.00
_cell.angle_beta   90.00
_cell.angle_gamma   90.00
#
_symmetry.space_group_name_H-M   'P 1'
#
loop_
_entity.id
_entity.type
_entity.pdbx_description
1 polymer ?
#
loop_
_entity_poly.entity_id
_entity_poly.type
_entity_poly.pdbx_seq_one_letter_code
_entity_poly.pdbx_strand_id
1 'polypeptide(L)' 'AANNALWTIAMVRMRSDPRTRVYVDRRTKEGMSNKEIHRCLKRYIVRELYPLILADLADSTPAS' A
#
# COMPACT_ATOMS: atom_id res chain seq x y z
N ALA A 1 -3.21 -0.76 -15.97
CA ALA A 1 -4.06 -0.08 -14.98
C ALA A 1 -3.65 -0.33 -13.52
N ALA A 2 -3.32 -1.56 -13.08
CA ALA A 2 -3.00 -1.87 -11.67
C ALA A 2 -1.80 -1.09 -11.06
N ASN A 3 -0.74 -0.84 -11.83
CA ASN A 3 0.42 -0.07 -11.34
C ASN A 3 0.06 1.38 -10.94
N ASN A 4 -0.95 1.98 -11.59
CA ASN A 4 -1.38 3.35 -11.31
C ASN A 4 -2.16 3.45 -9.99
N ALA A 5 -3.03 2.47 -9.70
CA ALA A 5 -3.79 2.43 -8.46
C ALA A 5 -2.87 2.32 -7.23
N LEU A 6 -1.90 1.40 -7.26
CA LEU A 6 -0.94 1.24 -6.16
C LEU A 6 -0.07 2.48 -5.95
N TRP A 7 0.35 3.12 -7.04
CA TRP A 7 1.11 4.37 -6.96
C TRP A 7 0.27 5.50 -6.33
N THR A 8 -1.00 5.62 -6.73
CA THR A 8 -1.94 6.60 -6.19
C THR A 8 -2.18 6.37 -4.70
N ILE A 9 -2.47 5.14 -4.28
CA ILE A 9 -2.69 4.80 -2.87
C ILE A 9 -1.42 5.10 -2.05
N ALA A 10 -0.25 4.72 -2.56
CA ALA A 10 1.02 5.01 -1.88
C ALA A 10 1.21 6.52 -1.70
N MET A 11 0.94 7.33 -2.73
CA MET A 11 1.02 8.79 -2.63
C MET A 11 0.03 9.39 -1.63
N VAL A 12 -1.23 8.95 -1.66
CA VAL A 12 -2.25 9.41 -0.72
C VAL A 12 -1.81 9.07 0.70
N ARG A 13 -1.39 7.84 0.96
CA ARG A 13 -0.93 7.43 2.29
C ARG A 13 0.31 8.19 2.76
N MET A 14 1.29 8.42 1.89
CA MET A 14 2.43 9.27 2.24
C MET A 14 2.01 10.70 2.61
N ARG A 15 0.93 11.21 2.01
CA ARG A 15 0.40 12.55 2.29
C ARG A 15 -0.50 12.61 3.51
N SER A 16 -1.34 11.61 3.80
CA SER A 16 -2.39 11.75 4.82
C SER A 16 -2.39 10.67 5.90
N ASP A 17 -1.77 9.52 5.70
CA ASP A 17 -1.77 8.43 6.68
C ASP A 17 -0.62 8.61 7.70
N PRO A 18 -0.90 8.84 9.00
CA PRO A 18 0.12 9.02 10.01
C PRO A 18 1.06 7.81 10.12
N ARG A 19 0.55 6.58 9.99
CA ARG A 19 1.35 5.36 10.09
C ARG A 19 2.37 5.29 8.94
N THR A 20 1.94 5.58 7.72
CA THR A 20 2.81 5.61 6.54
C THR A 20 3.86 6.72 6.65
N ARG A 21 3.50 7.90 7.17
CA ARG A 21 4.48 9.00 7.41
C ARG A 21 5.58 8.58 8.38
N VAL A 22 5.22 7.99 9.52
CA VAL A 22 6.19 7.47 10.50
C VAL A 22 7.10 6.41 9.87
N TYR A 23 6.55 5.52 9.05
CA TYR A 23 7.34 4.52 8.33
C TYR A 23 8.32 5.18 7.34
N VAL A 24 7.86 6.15 6.55
CA VAL A 24 8.70 6.88 5.59
C VAL A 24 9.82 7.59 6.31
N ASP A 25 9.54 8.33 7.38
CA ASP A 25 10.54 9.06 8.15
C ASP A 25 11.62 8.12 8.71
N ARG A 26 11.21 6.97 9.24
CA ARG A 26 12.14 5.94 9.73
C ARG A 26 13.04 5.42 8.60
N ARG A 27 12.48 5.04 7.45
CA ARG A 27 13.27 4.49 6.34
C ARG A 27 14.18 5.54 5.69
N THR A 28 13.75 6.80 5.67
CA THR A 28 14.59 7.94 5.26
C THR A 28 15.79 8.10 6.19
N LYS A 29 15.58 8.02 7.51
CA LYS A 29 16.67 8.07 8.51
C LYS A 29 17.64 6.89 8.40
N GLU A 30 17.15 5.73 7.93
CA GLU A 30 17.98 4.55 7.63
C GLU A 30 18.75 4.68 6.29
N GLY A 31 18.64 5.82 5.59
CA GLY A 31 19.40 6.10 4.37
C GLY A 31 18.79 5.54 3.08
N MET A 32 17.55 5.06 3.11
CA MET A 32 16.89 4.57 1.90
C MET A 32 16.47 5.71 0.98
N SER A 33 16.60 5.48 -0.33
CA SER A 33 16.08 6.41 -1.32
C SER A 33 14.56 6.40 -1.38
N ASN A 34 13.96 7.53 -1.79
CA ASN A 34 12.51 7.63 -2.02
C ASN A 34 11.98 6.54 -2.96
N LYS A 35 12.76 6.13 -3.98
CA LYS A 35 12.37 5.05 -4.90
C LYS A 35 12.27 3.70 -4.18
N GLU A 36 13.19 3.40 -3.28
CA GLU A 36 13.17 2.16 -2.51
C GLU A 36 12.05 2.16 -1.46
N ILE A 37 11.85 3.29 -0.77
CA ILE A 37 10.74 3.47 0.17
C ILE A 37 9.41 3.25 -0.54
N HIS A 38 9.21 3.89 -1.70
CA HIS A 38 7.98 3.74 -2.47
C HIS A 38 7.79 2.30 -2.98
N ARG A 39 8.87 1.58 -3.33
CA ARG A 39 8.81 0.15 -3.67
C ARG A 39 8.36 -0.69 -2.46
N CYS A 40 8.91 -0.43 -1.26
CA CYS A 40 8.50 -1.09 -0.03
C CYS A 40 7.04 -0.81 0.32
N LEU A 41 6.60 0.44 0.21
CA LEU A 41 5.22 0.85 0.48
C LEU A 41 4.22 0.14 -0.44
N LYS A 42 4.47 0.12 -1.75
CA LYS A 42 3.60 -0.60 -2.69
C LYS A 42 3.48 -2.09 -2.34
N ARG A 43 4.60 -2.73 -1.96
CA ARG A 43 4.59 -4.14 -1.52
C ARG A 43 3.87 -4.35 -0.20
N TYR A 44 3.93 -3.39 0.72
CA TYR A 44 3.17 -3.42 1.97
C TYR A 44 1.67 -3.29 1.70
N ILE A 45 1.27 -2.30 0.88
CA ILE A 45 -0.12 -2.05 0.49
C ILE A 45 -0.72 -3.26 -0.20
N VAL A 46 -0.01 -3.89 -1.15
CA VAL A 46 -0.50 -5.11 -1.80
C VAL A 46 -0.76 -6.23 -0.79
N ARG A 47 0.15 -6.45 0.15
CA ARG A 47 -0.03 -7.50 1.17
C ARG A 47 -1.20 -7.24 2.11
N GLU A 48 -1.51 -5.98 2.36
CA GLU A 48 -2.64 -5.58 3.19
C GLU A 48 -3.97 -5.68 2.43
N LEU A 49 -4.03 -5.20 1.19
CA LEU A 49 -5.27 -5.12 0.41
C LEU A 49 -5.65 -6.44 -0.27
N TYR A 50 -4.67 -7.24 -0.69
CA TYR A 50 -4.95 -8.48 -1.42
C TYR A 50 -5.88 -9.44 -0.66
N PRO A 51 -5.67 -9.78 0.63
CA PRO A 51 -6.60 -10.63 1.35
C PRO A 51 -7.98 -10.00 1.54
N LEU A 52 -8.07 -8.67 1.69
CA LEU A 52 -9.35 -7.95 1.82
C LEU A 52 -10.16 -8.02 0.53
N ILE A 53 -9.50 -7.82 -0.61
CA ILE A 53 -10.13 -7.93 -1.93
C ILE A 53 -10.62 -9.36 -2.16
N LEU A 54 -9.83 -10.37 -1.78
CA LEU A 54 -10.26 -11.76 -1.93
C LEU A 54 -11.46 -12.09 -1.03
N ALA A 55 -11.49 -11.60 0.20
CA ALA A 55 -12.62 -11.78 1.11
C ALA A 55 -13.88 -11.12 0.57
N ASP A 56 -13.79 -9.86 0.14
CA ASP A 56 -14.90 -9.10 -0.44
C ASP A 56 -15.47 -9.76 -1.71
N LEU A 57 -14.59 -10.30 -2.57
CA LEU A 57 -15.00 -11.06 -3.76
C LEU A 57 -15.68 -12.39 -3.41
N ALA A 58 -15.23 -13.07 -2.36
CA ALA A 58 -15.86 -14.30 -1.89
C ALA A 58 -17.26 -14.02 -1.33
N ASP A 59 -17.41 -12.96 -0.53
CA ASP A 59 -18.70 -12.52 0.02
C ASP A 59 -19.66 -12.04 -1.08
N SER A 60 -19.12 -11.46 -2.15
CA SER A 60 -19.89 -10.98 -3.31
C SER A 60 -20.34 -12.08 -4.26
N THR A 61 -19.87 -13.32 -4.09
CA THR A 61 -20.30 -14.46 -4.91
C THR A 61 -21.54 -15.08 -4.26
N PRO A 62 -22.76 -14.92 -4.83
CA PRO A 62 -23.95 -15.53 -4.24
C PRO A 62 -23.78 -17.05 -4.25
N ALA A 63 -24.02 -17.68 -3.09
CA ALA A 63 -24.06 -19.13 -2.99
C ALA A 63 -25.06 -19.66 -4.04
N SER A 64 -24.57 -20.51 -4.95
CA SER A 64 -25.39 -21.22 -5.93
C SER A 64 -26.35 -22.18 -5.26
#